data_AF-A0A5K0VV71-F1
#
_entry.id   AF-A0A5K0VV71-F1
#
_cell.length_a   1.000
_cell.length_b   1.000
_cell.length_c   1.000
_cell.angle_alpha   90.00
_cell.angle_beta   90.00
_cell.angle_gamma   90.00
#
_symmetry.space_group_name_H-M   'P 1'
#
loop_
_entity.id
_entity.type
_entity.pdbx_description
1 polymer ?
#
loop_
_entity_poly.entity_id
_entity_poly.type
_entity_poly.pdbx_seq_one_letter_code
_entity_poly.pdbx_strand_id
1 'polypeptide(L)' 'KNSRRHDSFDARSIIKQYGSEDWGEYLIREAHLSQRFAYDDNGYYHCCALIPFPEILEGTAMSADAIEP' A
#
# COMPACT_ATOMS: atom_id res chain seq x y z
N LYS A 1 1.43 32.14 26.29
CA LYS A 1 0.77 31.01 25.58
C LYS A 1 0.64 31.42 24.11
N ASN A 2 1.49 30.89 23.24
CA ASN A 2 1.49 31.23 21.81
C ASN A 2 0.50 30.29 21.11
N SER A 3 -0.75 30.72 20.88
CA SER A 3 -1.71 29.92 20.12
C SER A 3 -1.27 29.96 18.66
N ARG A 4 -0.44 28.99 18.24
CA ARG A 4 -0.25 28.75 16.81
C ARG A 4 -1.64 28.46 16.26
N ARG A 5 -2.15 29.35 15.41
CA ARG A 5 -3.36 29.07 14.63
C ARG A 5 -3.09 27.75 13.91
N HIS A 6 -3.85 26.73 14.27
CA HIS A 6 -3.80 25.45 13.60
C HIS A 6 -4.61 25.61 12.32
N ASP A 7 -4.05 26.33 11.35
CA ASP A 7 -4.66 26.44 10.03
C ASP A 7 -4.68 25.01 9.47
N SER A 8 -5.90 24.47 9.31
CA SER A 8 -6.10 23.16 8.70
C SER A 8 -5.51 23.16 7.30
N PHE A 9 -4.89 22.05 6.91
CA PHE A 9 -4.39 21.88 5.55
C PHE A 9 -5.56 21.95 4.54
N ASP A 10 -5.49 22.91 3.60
CA ASP A 10 -6.45 23.05 2.51
C ASP A 10 -5.92 22.39 1.24
N ALA A 11 -6.43 21.20 0.94
CA ALA A 11 -6.03 20.41 -0.23
C ALA A 11 -6.78 20.78 -1.53
N ARG A 12 -7.72 21.74 -1.52
CA ARG A 12 -8.64 21.97 -2.65
C ARG A 12 -7.93 22.36 -3.94
N SER A 13 -6.84 23.14 -3.86
CA SER A 13 -6.06 23.53 -5.04
C SER A 13 -5.34 22.33 -5.68
N ILE A 14 -4.85 21.39 -4.87
CA ILE A 14 -4.18 20.16 -5.32
C ILE A 14 -5.19 19.29 -6.05
N ILE A 15 -6.37 19.05 -5.46
CA ILE A 15 -7.43 18.28 -6.10
C ILE A 15 -7.92 18.96 -7.39
N LYS A 16 -8.00 20.31 -7.41
CA LYS A 16 -8.35 21.04 -8.63
C LYS A 16 -7.34 20.78 -9.76
N GLN A 17 -6.06 20.67 -9.44
CA GLN A 17 -5.01 20.50 -10.44
C GLN A 17 -4.85 19.04 -10.87
N TYR A 18 -4.94 18.08 -9.95
CA TYR A 18 -4.55 16.68 -10.20
C TYR A 18 -5.68 15.67 -9.96
N GLY A 19 -6.87 16.11 -9.54
CA GLY A 19 -7.98 15.22 -9.17
C GLY A 19 -8.57 14.42 -10.35
N SER A 20 -8.25 14.81 -11.59
CA SER A 20 -8.62 14.09 -12.81
C SER A 20 -7.41 13.46 -13.51
N GLU A 21 -6.23 13.47 -12.90
CA GLU A 21 -5.04 12.84 -13.46
C GLU A 21 -5.21 11.31 -13.41
N ASP A 22 -4.86 10.64 -14.51
CA ASP A 22 -4.78 9.18 -14.55
C ASP A 22 -3.38 8.74 -14.07
N TRP A 23 -3.34 8.12 -12.90
CA TRP A 23 -2.10 7.61 -12.29
C TRP A 23 -1.77 6.19 -12.72
N GLY A 24 -2.56 5.62 -13.62
CA GLY A 24 -2.46 4.24 -14.07
C GLY A 24 -3.14 3.25 -13.13
N GLU A 25 -3.03 1.97 -13.49
CA GLU A 25 -3.62 0.86 -12.76
C GLU A 25 -2.53 0.05 -12.04
N TYR A 26 -2.87 -0.46 -10.85
CA TYR A 26 -1.99 -1.34 -10.08
C TYR A 26 -2.77 -2.56 -9.58
N LEU A 27 -2.33 -3.76 -9.99
CA LEU A 27 -2.89 -5.01 -9.52
C LEU A 27 -2.44 -5.28 -8.08
N ILE A 28 -3.36 -5.28 -7.14
CA ILE A 28 -3.08 -5.63 -5.75
C ILE A 28 -2.97 -7.15 -5.65
N ARG A 29 -1.76 -7.65 -5.38
CA ARG A 29 -1.44 -9.09 -5.32
C ARG A 29 -1.59 -9.70 -3.92
N GLU A 30 -1.44 -8.86 -2.89
CA GLU A 30 -1.30 -9.33 -1.51
C GLU A 30 -1.62 -8.20 -0.52
N ALA A 31 -1.94 -8.58 0.72
CA ALA A 31 -1.99 -7.69 1.86
C ALA A 31 -0.75 -7.84 2.74
N HIS A 32 -0.21 -6.71 3.20
CA HIS A 32 0.90 -6.66 4.15
C HIS A 32 0.37 -6.45 5.57
N LEU A 33 0.68 -7.37 6.49
CA LEU A 33 0.47 -7.16 7.92
C LEU A 33 1.63 -6.32 8.46
N SER A 34 1.39 -5.03 8.65
CA SER A 34 2.40 -4.07 9.07
C SER A 34 2.41 -3.83 10.58
N GLN A 35 3.61 -3.62 11.15
CA GLN A 35 3.74 -3.16 12.53
C GLN A 35 3.77 -1.62 12.60
N ARG A 36 2.90 -1.06 13.45
CA ARG A 36 2.89 0.39 13.68
C ARG A 36 4.17 0.83 14.39
N PHE A 37 4.76 1.94 13.92
CA PHE A 37 6.00 2.54 14.44
C PHE A 37 7.27 1.71 14.22
N ALA A 38 7.23 0.70 13.36
CA ALA A 38 8.39 -0.01 12.87
C ALA A 38 8.49 0.21 11.35
N TYR A 39 9.70 0.43 10.86
CA TYR A 39 9.96 0.75 9.46
C TYR A 39 11.21 0.00 9.00
N ASP A 40 11.22 -0.40 7.74
CA ASP A 40 12.40 -0.97 7.10
C ASP A 40 13.26 0.16 6.48
N ASP A 41 14.49 -0.15 6.10
CA ASP A 41 15.45 0.82 5.56
C ASP A 41 14.99 1.47 4.24
N ASN A 42 13.98 0.89 3.58
CA ASN A 42 13.36 1.41 2.36
C ASN A 42 12.28 2.48 2.62
N GLY A 43 11.97 2.80 3.89
CA GLY A 43 10.99 3.81 4.28
C GLY A 43 9.54 3.32 4.35
N TYR A 44 9.28 2.04 4.10
CA TYR A 44 7.96 1.43 4.30
C TYR A 44 7.79 0.92 5.73
N TYR A 45 6.54 0.72 6.15
CA TYR A 45 6.27 0.04 7.42
C TYR A 45 6.85 -1.37 7.40
N HIS A 46 7.38 -1.81 8.54
CA HIS A 46 7.92 -3.16 8.69
C HIS A 46 6.82 -4.20 8.47
N CYS A 47 7.06 -5.14 7.56
CA CYS A 47 6.11 -6.18 7.21
C CYS A 47 6.34 -7.44 8.06
N CYS A 48 5.39 -7.75 8.93
CA CYS A 48 5.44 -8.95 9.77
C CYS A 48 4.99 -10.22 9.03
N ALA A 49 4.07 -10.07 8.08
CA ALA A 49 3.56 -11.17 7.27
C ALA A 49 2.95 -10.67 5.96
N LEU A 50 3.03 -11.51 4.92
CA LEU A 50 2.38 -11.32 3.63
C LEU A 50 1.19 -12.27 3.50
N ILE A 51 0.06 -11.75 3.04
CA ILE A 51 -1.15 -12.53 2.78
C ILE A 51 -1.42 -12.46 1.27
N PRO A 52 -1.05 -13.48 0.49
CA PRO A 52 -1.32 -13.48 -0.94
C PRO A 52 -2.83 -13.50 -1.16
N PHE A 53 -3.31 -12.68 -2.08
CA PHE A 53 -4.70 -12.75 -2.51
C PHE A 53 -4.87 -13.94 -3.45
N PRO A 54 -6.07 -14.56 -3.47
CA PRO A 54 -6.37 -15.52 -4.52
C PRO A 54 -6.18 -14.78 -5.84
N GLU A 55 -5.27 -15.28 -6.69
CA GLU A 55 -5.30 -14.88 -8.08
C GLU A 55 -6.73 -15.16 -8.57
N ILE A 56 -7.33 -14.23 -9.30
CA ILE A 56 -8.54 -14.55 -10.07
C ILE A 56 -8.06 -15.63 -11.04
N LEU A 57 -8.21 -16.89 -10.63
CA LEU A 57 -7.53 -18.04 -11.21
C LEU A 57 -8.30 -18.44 -12.47
N GLU A 58 -8.27 -17.56 -13.47
CA GLU A 58 -8.51 -17.95 -14.85
C GLU A 58 -7.15 -18.20 -15.50
N GLY A 59 -6.64 -19.42 -15.30
CA GLY A 59 -5.83 -20.05 -16.34
C GLY A 59 -4.33 -20.22 -16.12
N THR A 60 -3.80 -20.27 -14.89
CA THR A 60 -2.44 -20.84 -14.72
C THR A 60 -2.36 -21.77 -13.51
N ALA A 61 -2.47 -23.08 -13.78
CA ALA A 61 -2.04 -24.10 -12.84
C ALA A 61 -0.51 -24.00 -12.71
N MET A 62 -0.03 -23.40 -11.62
CA MET A 62 1.37 -23.53 -11.21
C MET A 62 1.44 -24.64 -10.16
N SER A 63 2.07 -25.73 -10.57
CA SER A 63 2.31 -26.95 -9.81
C SER A 63 2.90 -26.66 -8.43
N ALA A 64 2.24 -27.21 -7.41
CA ALA A 64 2.80 -27.34 -6.08
C ALA A 64 3.86 -28.45 -6.12
N ASP A 65 5.13 -28.08 -6.19
CA ASP A 65 6.23 -28.95 -5.80
C ASP A 65 7.41 -28.09 -5.32
N ALA A 66 8.01 -28.54 -4.21
CA ALA A 66 9.20 -28.03 -3.53
C ALA A 66 9.01 -26.96 -2.45
N ILE A 67 8.40 -27.35 -1.33
CA ILE A 67 9.00 -27.09 -0.01
C ILE A 67 8.98 -28.41 0.77
N GLU A 68 10.14 -29.06 0.85
CA GLU A 68 10.42 -30.20 1.73
C GLU A 68 11.72 -29.91 2.50
N PRO A 69 11.97 -30.60 3.63
CA PRO A 69 11.84 -30.08 5.01
C PRO A 69 12.99 -29.19 5.51
#